data_AF-A0AAD3ZVG8-F1
#
_entry.id   AF-A0AAD3ZVG8-F1
#
_cell.length_a   1.000
_cell.length_b   1.000
_cell.length_c   1.000
_cell.angle_alpha   90.00
_cell.angle_beta   90.00
_cell.angle_gamma   90.00
#
_symmetry.space_group_name_H-M   'P 1'
#
loop_
_entity.id
_entity.type
_entity.pdbx_description
1 polymer ?
#
loop_
_entity_poly.entity_id
_entity_poly.type
_entity_poly.pdbx_seq_one_letter_code
_entity_poly.pdbx_strand_id
1 'polypeptide(L)'
;MSYKLQFEIHKDSGNFTYIYDNNSHLCDEFDNILDAHAYGEISDKRYIAELNRFIKLEPDFIDVYAHLSFIFLQQDKPQKALNIALTGLAQSNRLIPNSFSGMIKWLHIENRPYLRTLQGAILAYVRLRRHNDAVALIDKMLAYNPNDNHGCRYLLGSEVLRLGNKERAEKIFEKYRDRYPPYCYELALLHILNKDWVKASTALRRGFSKNSYIAEILCGNYRPEPLAICHGNNFAEPDMANDYIETYGKLWFRNPEALVFTRWLFNHSSILAERAALMKCSEDLFNEDDYDIRHHVIEHQNRLRNEIDHRLSMEIIKKVTTRRGEEVWPWVRTR
;
A
#
# COMPACT_ATOMS: atom_id res chain seq x y z
N MET A 1 16.13 22.15 -30.97
CA MET A 1 15.62 20.76 -30.84
C MET A 1 14.45 20.86 -29.89
N SER A 2 13.27 20.34 -30.24
CA SER A 2 12.06 20.52 -29.42
C SER A 2 11.58 19.13 -29.03
N TYR A 3 11.68 18.78 -27.75
CA TYR A 3 11.00 17.62 -27.19
C TYR A 3 9.59 18.07 -26.82
N LYS A 4 8.64 17.94 -27.76
CA LYS A 4 7.28 18.48 -27.58
C LYS A 4 6.33 17.37 -27.14
N LEU A 5 5.75 17.53 -25.95
CA LEU A 5 4.70 16.64 -25.47
C LEU A 5 3.37 16.98 -26.14
N GLN A 6 2.63 15.95 -26.53
CA GLN A 6 1.26 16.04 -27.03
C GLN A 6 0.36 15.04 -26.31
N PHE A 7 -0.95 15.26 -26.41
CA PHE A 7 -1.96 14.36 -25.88
C PHE A 7 -3.02 14.14 -26.94
N GLU A 8 -3.21 12.88 -27.32
CA GLU A 8 -4.18 12.46 -28.33
C GLU A 8 -5.23 11.56 -27.69
N ILE A 9 -6.48 11.68 -28.15
CA ILE A 9 -7.58 10.85 -27.69
C ILE A 9 -7.91 9.84 -28.79
N HIS A 10 -7.70 8.57 -28.50
CA HIS A 10 -8.01 7.44 -29.37
C HIS A 10 -9.13 6.61 -28.72
N LYS A 11 -10.36 6.78 -29.21
CA LYS A 11 -11.59 6.26 -28.55
C LYS A 11 -11.68 6.77 -27.11
N ASP A 12 -11.66 5.88 -26.13
CA ASP A 12 -11.68 6.21 -24.70
C ASP A 12 -10.28 6.22 -24.06
N SER A 13 -9.21 6.17 -24.87
CA SER A 13 -7.82 6.17 -24.39
C SER A 13 -7.16 7.51 -24.67
N GLY A 14 -6.68 8.16 -23.61
CA GLY A 14 -5.78 9.30 -23.68
C GLY A 14 -4.34 8.82 -23.76
N ASN A 15 -3.63 9.26 -24.80
CA ASN A 15 -2.27 8.83 -25.09
C ASN A 15 -1.37 10.07 -25.18
N PHE A 16 -0.39 10.15 -24.30
CA PHE A 16 0.71 11.07 -24.46
C PHE A 16 1.62 10.61 -25.59
N THR A 17 2.17 11.54 -26.36
CA THR A 17 3.19 11.27 -27.39
C THR A 17 4.25 12.35 -27.31
N TYR A 18 5.50 11.97 -27.59
CA TYR A 18 6.61 12.92 -27.69
C TYR A 18 6.98 13.09 -29.14
N ILE A 19 7.00 14.33 -29.62
CA ILE A 19 7.57 14.68 -30.91
C ILE A 19 8.96 15.21 -30.65
N TYR A 20 9.97 14.57 -31.23
CA TYR A 20 11.36 14.97 -31.11
C TYR A 20 12.12 14.75 -32.42
N ASP A 21 13.26 15.43 -32.55
CA ASP A 21 14.20 15.19 -33.64
C ASP A 21 14.84 13.82 -33.45
N ASN A 22 14.87 12.99 -34.49
CA ASN A 22 15.48 11.64 -34.45
C ASN A 22 16.97 11.67 -34.04
N ASN A 23 17.65 12.82 -34.13
CA ASN A 23 19.01 13.01 -33.64
C ASN A 23 19.11 13.40 -32.15
N SER A 24 17.99 13.41 -31.41
CA SER A 24 17.97 13.76 -29.99
C SER A 24 18.48 12.59 -29.14
N HIS A 25 19.69 12.76 -28.57
CA HIS A 25 20.27 11.84 -27.59
C HIS A 25 19.75 12.06 -26.16
N LEU A 26 18.70 12.86 -25.98
CA LEU A 26 18.25 13.27 -24.65
C LEU A 26 17.68 12.11 -23.84
N CYS A 27 16.97 11.19 -24.49
CA CYS A 27 16.45 9.99 -23.83
C CYS A 27 17.61 9.07 -23.41
N ASP A 28 18.57 8.82 -24.31
CA ASP A 28 19.75 8.01 -23.99
C ASP A 28 20.56 8.63 -22.85
N GLU A 29 20.76 9.96 -22.86
CA GLU A 29 21.45 10.67 -21.80
C GLU A 29 20.69 10.55 -20.47
N PHE A 30 19.36 10.67 -20.50
CA PHE A 30 18.51 10.54 -19.32
C PHE A 30 18.59 9.11 -18.74
N ASP A 31 18.45 8.09 -19.57
CA ASP A 31 18.52 6.68 -19.16
C ASP A 31 19.89 6.36 -18.56
N ASN A 32 20.98 6.84 -19.18
CA ASN A 32 22.34 6.69 -18.62
C ASN A 32 22.48 7.34 -17.24
N ILE A 33 21.84 8.49 -16.99
CA ILE A 33 21.84 9.13 -15.67
C ILE A 33 21.01 8.33 -14.66
N LEU A 34 19.88 7.74 -15.07
CA LEU A 34 19.08 6.87 -14.22
C LEU A 34 19.86 5.62 -13.80
N ASP A 35 20.49 4.95 -14.77
CA ASP A 35 21.29 3.73 -14.55
C ASP A 35 22.49 4.03 -13.65
N ALA A 36 23.25 5.09 -13.93
CA ALA A 36 24.39 5.48 -13.10
C ALA A 36 23.98 5.78 -11.64
N HIS A 37 22.78 6.32 -11.40
CA HIS A 37 22.27 6.51 -10.04
C HIS A 37 21.86 5.18 -9.40
N ALA A 38 21.17 4.32 -10.15
CA ALA A 38 20.73 3.01 -9.68
C ALA A 38 21.90 2.09 -9.31
N TYR A 39 23.02 2.16 -10.05
CA TYR A 39 24.25 1.42 -9.77
C TYR A 39 25.17 2.11 -8.76
N GLY A 40 24.78 3.28 -8.22
CA GLY A 40 25.55 4.02 -7.22
C GLY A 40 26.82 4.69 -7.77
N GLU A 41 26.96 4.82 -9.09
CA GLU A 41 28.09 5.48 -9.75
C GLU A 41 28.05 7.01 -9.58
N ILE A 42 26.85 7.56 -9.35
CA ILE A 42 26.67 8.98 -9.05
C ILE A 42 25.92 9.20 -7.74
N SER A 43 26.33 10.22 -7.00
CA SER A 43 25.63 10.65 -5.78
C SER A 43 24.25 11.26 -6.07
N ASP A 44 23.35 11.20 -5.10
CA ASP A 44 22.07 11.93 -5.11
C ASP A 44 22.20 13.40 -5.50
N LYS A 45 23.26 14.07 -5.03
CA LYS A 45 23.51 15.48 -5.34
C LYS A 45 23.74 15.69 -6.82
N ARG A 46 24.54 14.81 -7.46
CA ARG A 46 24.80 14.85 -8.90
C ARG A 46 23.55 14.46 -9.68
N TYR A 47 22.87 13.40 -9.27
CA TYR A 47 21.61 12.97 -9.88
C TYR A 47 20.56 14.09 -9.91
N ILE A 48 20.28 14.72 -8.76
CA ILE A 48 19.37 15.86 -8.67
C ILE A 48 19.82 17.03 -9.56
N ALA A 49 21.13 17.31 -9.64
CA ALA A 49 21.64 18.39 -10.50
C ALA A 49 21.39 18.11 -11.99
N GLU A 50 21.63 16.88 -12.45
CA GLU A 50 21.36 16.48 -13.83
C GLU A 50 19.87 16.50 -14.16
N LEU A 51 19.00 15.98 -13.28
CA LEU A 51 17.56 16.06 -13.48
C LEU A 51 17.06 17.52 -13.56
N ASN A 52 17.61 18.43 -12.75
CA ASN A 52 17.30 19.86 -12.86
C ASN A 52 17.82 20.47 -14.18
N ARG A 53 18.93 19.96 -14.74
CA ARG A 53 19.40 20.36 -16.06
C ARG A 53 18.41 19.91 -17.14
N PHE A 54 17.93 18.67 -17.10
CA PHE A 54 16.91 18.17 -18.03
C PHE A 54 15.63 19.04 -18.02
N ILE A 55 15.10 19.40 -16.85
CA ILE A 55 13.92 20.28 -16.76
C ILE A 55 14.15 21.64 -17.43
N LYS A 56 15.36 22.21 -17.29
CA LYS A 56 15.70 23.51 -17.90
C LYS A 56 15.80 23.42 -19.41
N LEU A 57 16.29 22.30 -19.93
CA LEU A 57 16.43 22.05 -21.36
C LEU A 57 15.08 21.76 -22.01
N GLU A 58 14.32 20.83 -21.42
CA GLU A 58 13.05 20.35 -21.96
C GLU A 58 12.01 20.23 -20.83
N PRO A 59 11.25 21.31 -20.54
CA PRO A 59 10.23 21.32 -19.48
C PRO A 59 9.09 20.31 -19.69
N ASP A 60 8.89 19.88 -20.94
CA ASP A 60 7.88 18.89 -21.32
C ASP A 60 8.35 17.44 -21.09
N PHE A 61 9.59 17.22 -20.67
CA PHE A 61 10.09 15.88 -20.35
C PHE A 61 9.59 15.43 -18.96
N ILE A 62 8.37 14.89 -18.93
CA ILE A 62 7.60 14.66 -17.70
C ILE A 62 8.27 13.66 -16.74
N ASP A 63 8.99 12.66 -17.25
CA ASP A 63 9.55 11.59 -16.41
C ASP A 63 10.58 12.14 -15.43
N VAL A 64 11.30 13.21 -15.82
CA VAL A 64 12.26 13.91 -14.96
C VAL A 64 11.61 14.42 -13.67
N TYR A 65 10.37 14.91 -13.73
CA TYR A 65 9.64 15.36 -12.55
C TYR A 65 9.24 14.21 -11.64
N ALA A 66 8.91 13.04 -12.21
CA ALA A 66 8.62 11.84 -11.41
C ALA A 66 9.88 11.40 -10.64
N HIS A 67 11.01 11.28 -11.33
CA HIS A 67 12.29 10.89 -10.73
C HIS A 67 12.77 11.88 -9.66
N LEU A 68 12.66 13.20 -9.91
CA LEU A 68 12.94 14.21 -8.88
C LEU A 68 11.99 14.14 -7.69
N SER A 69 10.71 13.86 -7.92
CA SER A 69 9.75 13.67 -6.83
C SER A 69 10.12 12.47 -5.96
N PHE A 70 10.50 11.34 -6.56
CA PHE A 70 10.86 10.13 -5.82
C PHE A 70 12.13 10.30 -4.99
N ILE A 71 13.20 10.90 -5.54
CA ILE A 71 14.43 11.15 -4.75
C ILE A 71 14.16 12.13 -3.60
N PHE A 72 13.28 13.12 -3.76
CA PHE A 72 12.88 13.98 -2.65
C PHE A 72 12.05 13.25 -1.58
N LEU A 73 11.23 12.27 -1.95
CA LEU A 73 10.54 11.40 -0.99
C LEU A 73 11.53 10.52 -0.23
N GLN A 74 12.51 9.92 -0.91
CA GLN A 74 13.57 9.13 -0.29
C GLN A 74 14.40 9.94 0.72
N GLN A 75 14.60 11.23 0.44
CA GLN A 75 15.29 12.16 1.35
C GLN A 75 14.40 12.75 2.45
N ASP A 76 13.19 12.22 2.66
CA ASP A 76 12.17 12.71 3.60
C ASP A 76 11.86 14.22 3.43
N LYS A 77 11.76 14.67 2.17
CA LYS A 77 11.41 16.05 1.79
C LYS A 77 10.07 16.09 1.04
N PRO A 78 8.96 15.66 1.65
CA PRO A 78 7.70 15.47 0.95
C PRO A 78 7.12 16.78 0.38
N GLN A 79 7.37 17.94 0.99
CA GLN A 79 6.94 19.22 0.42
C GLN A 79 7.69 19.56 -0.88
N LYS A 80 8.98 19.24 -0.99
CA LYS A 80 9.74 19.44 -2.22
C LYS A 80 9.28 18.47 -3.30
N ALA A 81 9.08 17.20 -2.94
CA ALA A 81 8.53 16.19 -3.83
C ALA A 81 7.18 16.65 -4.41
N LEU A 82 6.28 17.11 -3.54
CA LEU A 82 4.96 17.61 -3.95
C LEU A 82 5.07 18.76 -4.95
N ASN A 83 5.88 19.77 -4.66
CA ASN A 83 6.02 20.93 -5.54
C ASN A 83 6.52 20.54 -6.94
N ILE A 84 7.51 19.63 -7.01
CA ILE A 84 8.04 19.14 -8.29
C ILE A 84 6.99 18.31 -9.03
N ALA A 85 6.33 17.37 -8.35
CA ALA A 85 5.30 16.54 -8.96
C ALA A 85 4.13 17.40 -9.50
N LEU A 86 3.66 18.37 -8.73
CA LEU A 86 2.62 19.31 -9.18
C LEU A 86 3.07 20.16 -10.36
N THR A 87 4.35 20.52 -10.45
CA THR A 87 4.91 21.23 -11.60
C THR A 87 4.85 20.36 -12.87
N GLY A 88 5.32 19.11 -12.79
CA GLY A 88 5.24 18.17 -13.93
C GLY A 88 3.79 17.81 -14.30
N LEU A 89 2.90 17.69 -13.31
CA LEU A 89 1.47 17.52 -13.54
C LEU A 89 0.84 18.75 -14.22
N ALA A 90 1.28 19.96 -13.90
CA ALA A 90 0.80 21.15 -14.60
C ALA A 90 1.23 21.15 -16.08
N GLN A 91 2.47 20.75 -16.37
CA GLN A 91 2.98 20.65 -17.75
C GLN A 91 2.25 19.63 -18.60
N SER A 92 1.79 18.53 -18.01
CA SER A 92 1.06 17.48 -18.71
C SER A 92 -0.45 17.70 -18.73
N ASN A 93 -1.05 18.12 -17.61
CA ASN A 93 -2.50 18.38 -17.52
C ASN A 93 -2.96 19.53 -18.44
N ARG A 94 -2.07 20.49 -18.80
CA ARG A 94 -2.41 21.54 -19.78
C ARG A 94 -2.78 21.00 -21.17
N LEU A 95 -2.38 19.75 -21.46
CA LEU A 95 -2.64 19.08 -22.74
C LEU A 95 -3.89 18.19 -22.68
N ILE A 96 -4.36 17.81 -21.49
CA ILE A 96 -5.54 16.97 -21.31
C ILE A 96 -6.78 17.86 -21.39
N PRO A 97 -7.71 17.66 -22.35
CA PRO A 97 -8.93 18.46 -22.43
C PRO A 97 -9.79 18.29 -21.19
N ASN A 98 -10.43 19.36 -20.71
CA ASN A 98 -11.32 19.31 -19.53
C ASN A 98 -12.52 18.34 -19.71
N SER A 99 -12.91 18.05 -20.96
CA SER A 99 -13.97 17.10 -21.30
C SER A 99 -13.50 15.63 -21.33
N PHE A 100 -12.19 15.37 -21.17
CA PHE A 100 -11.66 14.01 -21.21
C PHE A 100 -12.06 13.23 -19.96
N SER A 101 -12.81 12.14 -20.18
CA SER A 101 -13.26 11.21 -19.13
C SER A 101 -12.78 9.78 -19.39
N GLY A 102 -11.81 9.60 -20.28
CA GLY A 102 -11.26 8.30 -20.67
C GLY A 102 -10.16 7.79 -19.73
N MET A 103 -9.53 6.69 -20.14
CA MET A 103 -8.39 6.09 -19.45
C MET A 103 -7.06 6.63 -19.98
N ILE A 104 -6.08 6.79 -19.10
CA ILE A 104 -4.67 6.99 -19.46
C ILE A 104 -3.95 5.68 -19.09
N LYS A 105 -3.88 4.77 -20.07
CA LYS A 105 -3.47 3.38 -19.84
C LYS A 105 -1.97 3.26 -19.63
N TRP A 106 -1.58 2.47 -18.64
CA TRP A 106 -0.17 2.13 -18.35
C TRP A 106 0.57 1.42 -19.50
N LEU A 107 -0.16 0.64 -20.30
CA LEU A 107 0.41 -0.14 -21.41
C LEU A 107 0.93 0.75 -22.55
N HIS A 108 0.43 1.98 -22.67
CA HIS A 108 1.00 2.99 -23.56
C HIS A 108 2.22 3.60 -22.87
N ILE A 109 3.43 3.36 -23.41
CA ILE A 109 4.70 3.61 -22.69
C ILE A 109 4.84 5.09 -22.33
N GLU A 110 4.45 5.97 -23.24
CA GLU A 110 4.54 7.42 -23.10
C GLU A 110 3.57 8.00 -22.06
N ASN A 111 2.57 7.21 -21.60
CA ASN A 111 1.71 7.59 -20.48
C ASN A 111 2.37 7.37 -19.12
N ARG A 112 3.39 6.50 -19.03
CA ARG A 112 4.00 6.12 -17.75
C ARG A 112 4.64 7.31 -17.02
N PRO A 113 5.35 8.23 -17.69
CA PRO A 113 5.84 9.46 -17.05
C PRO A 113 4.75 10.22 -16.30
N TYR A 114 3.61 10.49 -16.96
CA TYR A 114 2.49 11.17 -16.34
C TYR A 114 1.95 10.45 -15.11
N LEU A 115 1.73 9.13 -15.23
CA LEU A 115 1.19 8.33 -14.13
C LEU A 115 2.20 8.24 -12.96
N ARG A 116 3.50 8.12 -13.23
CA ARG A 116 4.53 8.16 -12.18
C ARG A 116 4.59 9.52 -11.50
N THR A 117 4.48 10.64 -12.24
CA THR A 117 4.41 11.97 -11.62
C THR A 117 3.16 12.11 -10.75
N LEU A 118 2.02 11.58 -11.20
CA LEU A 118 0.79 11.53 -10.41
C LEU A 118 0.98 10.71 -9.13
N GLN A 119 1.64 9.57 -9.20
CA GLN A 119 2.02 8.76 -8.04
C GLN A 119 2.92 9.53 -7.07
N GLY A 120 3.93 10.25 -7.57
CA GLY A 120 4.81 11.10 -6.76
C GLY A 120 4.02 12.13 -5.93
N ALA A 121 3.04 12.79 -6.55
CA ALA A 121 2.15 13.73 -5.85
C ALA A 121 1.27 13.03 -4.80
N ILE A 122 0.71 11.86 -5.12
CA ILE A 122 -0.08 11.05 -4.17
C ILE A 122 0.75 10.70 -2.93
N LEU A 123 1.93 10.13 -3.13
CA LEU A 123 2.83 9.73 -2.04
C LEU A 123 3.24 10.94 -1.18
N ALA A 124 3.52 12.09 -1.81
CA ALA A 124 3.82 13.31 -1.11
C ALA A 124 2.64 13.82 -0.27
N TYR A 125 1.41 13.78 -0.79
CA TYR A 125 0.23 14.14 0.00
C TYR A 125 -0.02 13.20 1.18
N VAL A 126 0.18 11.89 1.00
CA VAL A 126 0.09 10.88 2.07
C VAL A 126 1.11 11.21 3.18
N ARG A 127 2.38 11.44 2.82
CA ARG A 127 3.45 11.81 3.77
C ARG A 127 3.16 13.13 4.49
N LEU A 128 2.58 14.11 3.80
CA LEU A 128 2.14 15.40 4.38
C LEU A 128 0.82 15.30 5.17
N ARG A 129 0.17 14.13 5.22
CA ARG A 129 -1.15 13.92 5.84
C ARG A 129 -2.25 14.82 5.27
N ARG A 130 -2.12 15.21 3.99
CA ARG A 130 -3.13 15.94 3.24
C ARG A 130 -4.14 14.96 2.64
N HIS A 131 -4.90 14.32 3.52
CA HIS A 131 -5.74 13.16 3.21
C HIS A 131 -6.78 13.44 2.10
N ASN A 132 -7.40 14.63 2.11
CA ASN A 132 -8.38 15.01 1.08
C ASN A 132 -7.74 15.06 -0.32
N ASP A 133 -6.56 15.68 -0.42
CA ASP A 133 -5.84 15.80 -1.69
C ASP A 133 -5.31 14.44 -2.17
N ALA A 134 -4.82 13.61 -1.24
CA ALA A 134 -4.40 12.24 -1.54
C ALA A 134 -5.55 11.41 -2.11
N VAL A 135 -6.72 11.40 -1.46
CA VAL A 135 -7.90 10.67 -1.94
C VAL A 135 -8.32 11.15 -3.32
N ALA A 136 -8.38 12.47 -3.54
CA ALA A 136 -8.75 13.03 -4.84
C ALA A 136 -7.80 12.58 -5.96
N LEU A 137 -6.49 12.57 -5.72
CA LEU A 137 -5.52 12.11 -6.72
C LEU A 137 -5.51 10.59 -6.88
N ILE A 138 -5.72 9.80 -5.82
CA ILE A 138 -5.85 8.35 -5.94
C ILE A 138 -7.09 7.99 -6.76
N ASP A 139 -8.22 8.66 -6.52
CA ASP A 139 -9.44 8.45 -7.31
C ASP A 139 -9.22 8.80 -8.79
N LYS A 140 -8.52 9.91 -9.06
CA LYS A 140 -8.11 10.27 -10.43
C LYS A 140 -7.18 9.22 -11.05
N MET A 141 -6.18 8.73 -10.31
CA MET A 141 -5.27 7.67 -10.74
C MET A 141 -6.04 6.39 -11.10
N LEU A 142 -7.01 5.99 -10.28
CA LEU A 142 -7.80 4.77 -10.50
C LEU A 142 -8.82 4.92 -11.64
N ALA A 143 -9.32 6.14 -11.89
CA ALA A 143 -10.14 6.42 -13.07
C ALA A 143 -9.33 6.33 -14.37
N TYR A 144 -8.12 6.90 -14.37
CA TYR A 144 -7.23 6.88 -15.53
C TYR A 144 -6.57 5.53 -15.77
N ASN A 145 -6.12 4.85 -14.72
CA ASN A 145 -5.49 3.55 -14.79
C ASN A 145 -6.16 2.56 -13.82
N PRO A 146 -7.32 1.98 -14.19
CA PRO A 146 -8.07 1.06 -13.35
C PRO A 146 -7.30 -0.21 -12.96
N ASN A 147 -6.29 -0.60 -13.74
CA ASN A 147 -5.38 -1.70 -13.43
C ASN A 147 -4.47 -1.37 -12.26
N ASP A 148 -4.24 -0.09 -11.97
CA ASP A 148 -3.44 0.43 -10.86
C ASP A 148 -2.07 -0.26 -10.76
N ASN A 149 -1.31 -0.17 -11.84
CA ASN A 149 0.04 -0.73 -11.90
C ASN A 149 0.99 -0.15 -10.84
N HIS A 150 0.59 0.93 -10.16
CA HIS A 150 1.34 1.62 -9.11
C HIS A 150 0.92 1.21 -7.69
N GLY A 151 -0.16 0.44 -7.53
CA GLY A 151 -0.67 0.02 -6.23
C GLY A 151 -1.30 1.15 -5.39
N CYS A 152 -1.70 2.28 -5.99
CA CYS A 152 -2.31 3.40 -5.28
C CYS A 152 -3.63 3.02 -4.57
N ARG A 153 -4.33 1.97 -5.03
CA ARG A 153 -5.55 1.46 -4.38
C ARG A 153 -5.31 1.00 -2.95
N TYR A 154 -4.08 0.62 -2.61
CA TYR A 154 -3.71 0.17 -1.27
C TYR A 154 -3.47 1.32 -0.28
N LEU A 155 -3.39 2.55 -0.77
CA LEU A 155 -3.39 3.77 0.06
C LEU A 155 -4.81 4.27 0.33
N LEU A 156 -5.74 4.03 -0.60
CA LEU A 156 -7.06 4.68 -0.63
C LEU A 156 -7.88 4.44 0.63
N GLY A 157 -8.00 3.19 1.08
CA GLY A 157 -8.88 2.83 2.20
C GLY A 157 -8.46 3.56 3.49
N SER A 158 -7.17 3.59 3.76
CA SER A 158 -6.58 4.23 4.94
C SER A 158 -6.77 5.75 4.92
N GLU A 159 -6.55 6.38 3.76
CA GLU A 159 -6.78 7.82 3.58
C GLU A 159 -8.26 8.19 3.74
N VAL A 160 -9.16 7.40 3.16
CA VAL A 160 -10.62 7.57 3.28
C VAL A 160 -11.09 7.40 4.73
N LEU A 161 -10.54 6.43 5.47
CA LEU A 161 -10.83 6.25 6.89
C LEU A 161 -10.41 7.47 7.71
N ARG A 162 -9.24 8.05 7.42
CA ARG A 162 -8.75 9.26 8.10
C ARG A 162 -9.57 10.51 7.82
N LEU A 163 -10.27 10.56 6.68
CA LEU A 163 -11.28 11.58 6.39
C LEU A 163 -12.60 11.38 7.14
N GLY A 164 -12.74 10.27 7.88
CA GLY A 164 -13.95 9.94 8.62
C GLY A 164 -15.04 9.27 7.78
N ASN A 165 -14.80 9.00 6.49
CA ASN A 165 -15.75 8.29 5.64
C ASN A 165 -15.65 6.77 5.86
N LYS A 166 -16.15 6.33 7.01
CA LYS A 166 -16.10 4.94 7.49
C LYS A 166 -16.74 3.96 6.50
N GLU A 167 -17.88 4.31 5.92
CA GLU A 167 -18.62 3.42 5.01
C GLU A 167 -17.84 3.15 3.73
N ARG A 168 -17.27 4.19 3.12
CA ARG A 168 -16.44 4.03 1.93
C ARG A 168 -15.15 3.26 2.25
N ALA A 169 -14.52 3.53 3.39
CA ALA A 169 -13.34 2.80 3.84
C ALA A 169 -13.64 1.30 4.01
N GLU A 170 -14.74 0.95 4.68
CA GLU A 170 -15.17 -0.45 4.88
C GLU A 170 -15.33 -1.18 3.53
N LYS A 171 -16.01 -0.57 2.57
CA LYS A 171 -16.18 -1.11 1.20
C LYS A 171 -14.84 -1.35 0.51
N ILE A 172 -13.87 -0.45 0.67
CA ILE A 172 -12.53 -0.58 0.09
C ILE A 172 -11.76 -1.71 0.76
N PHE A 173 -11.79 -1.78 2.09
CA PHE A 173 -11.11 -2.84 2.84
C PHE A 173 -11.68 -4.20 2.49
N GLU A 174 -12.99 -4.37 2.50
CA GLU A 174 -13.67 -5.61 2.11
C GLU A 174 -13.30 -6.04 0.68
N LYS A 175 -13.23 -5.08 -0.25
CA LYS A 175 -12.89 -5.37 -1.65
C LYS A 175 -11.46 -5.86 -1.85
N TYR A 176 -10.49 -5.35 -1.07
CA TYR A 176 -9.06 -5.60 -1.34
C TYR A 176 -8.31 -6.36 -0.23
N ARG A 177 -8.92 -6.64 0.93
CA ARG A 177 -8.29 -7.39 2.04
C ARG A 177 -7.75 -8.76 1.66
N ASP A 178 -8.25 -9.34 0.57
CA ASP A 178 -7.78 -10.62 0.05
C ASP A 178 -6.42 -10.54 -0.64
N ARG A 179 -6.11 -9.38 -1.21
CA ARG A 179 -4.83 -9.13 -1.90
C ARG A 179 -3.87 -8.30 -1.07
N TYR A 180 -4.37 -7.52 -0.11
CA TYR A 180 -3.59 -6.60 0.71
C TYR A 180 -3.85 -6.83 2.21
N PRO A 181 -2.95 -7.57 2.90
CA PRO A 181 -3.13 -7.94 4.30
C PRO A 181 -3.40 -6.79 5.28
N PRO A 182 -2.78 -5.59 5.15
CA PRO A 182 -3.08 -4.48 6.04
C PRO A 182 -4.56 -4.07 6.10
N TYR A 183 -5.34 -4.31 5.04
CA TYR A 183 -6.77 -4.00 5.06
C TYR A 183 -7.60 -4.93 5.93
N CYS A 184 -7.13 -6.14 6.23
CA CYS A 184 -7.73 -6.96 7.30
C CYS A 184 -7.61 -6.25 8.66
N TYR A 185 -6.44 -5.66 8.93
CA TYR A 185 -6.17 -4.94 10.17
C TYR A 185 -6.99 -3.64 10.23
N GLU A 186 -7.02 -2.84 9.17
CA GLU A 186 -7.80 -1.59 9.19
C GLU A 186 -9.30 -1.81 9.27
N LEU A 187 -9.82 -2.86 8.63
CA LEU A 187 -11.20 -3.29 8.80
C LEU A 187 -11.48 -3.69 10.26
N ALA A 188 -10.56 -4.44 10.87
CA ALA A 188 -10.69 -4.78 12.29
C ALA A 188 -10.68 -3.55 13.19
N LEU A 189 -9.77 -2.59 12.94
CA LEU A 189 -9.72 -1.34 13.70
C LEU A 189 -11.03 -0.57 13.57
N LEU A 190 -11.61 -0.50 12.37
CA LEU A 190 -12.91 0.12 12.13
C LEU A 190 -14.01 -0.56 12.98
N HIS A 191 -14.05 -1.90 13.01
CA HIS A 191 -15.00 -2.64 13.82
C HIS A 191 -14.77 -2.47 15.33
N ILE A 192 -13.52 -2.42 15.80
CA ILE A 192 -13.18 -2.13 17.20
C ILE A 192 -13.68 -0.76 17.61
N LEU A 193 -13.49 0.25 16.75
CA LEU A 193 -13.99 1.61 16.98
C LEU A 193 -15.52 1.66 17.07
N ASN A 194 -16.21 0.73 16.41
CA ASN A 194 -17.66 0.57 16.46
C ASN A 194 -18.11 -0.45 17.53
N LYS A 195 -17.19 -0.98 18.36
CA LYS A 195 -17.44 -2.01 19.38
C LYS A 195 -18.03 -3.33 18.86
N ASP A 196 -17.85 -3.62 17.57
CA ASP A 196 -18.21 -4.89 16.96
C ASP A 196 -17.05 -5.90 17.07
N TRP A 197 -16.92 -6.48 18.27
CA TRP A 197 -15.79 -7.36 18.64
C TRP A 197 -15.74 -8.65 17.81
N VAL A 198 -16.90 -9.17 17.39
CA VAL A 198 -16.99 -10.39 16.59
C VAL A 198 -16.42 -10.13 15.19
N LYS A 199 -16.88 -9.08 14.50
CA LYS A 199 -16.33 -8.74 13.18
C LYS A 199 -14.87 -8.32 13.26
N ALA A 200 -14.49 -7.58 14.30
CA ALA A 200 -13.09 -7.24 14.56
C ALA A 200 -12.22 -8.49 14.72
N SER A 201 -12.68 -9.48 15.48
CA SER A 201 -11.99 -10.75 15.67
C SER A 201 -11.83 -11.50 14.34
N THR A 202 -12.89 -11.61 13.55
CA THR A 202 -12.83 -12.29 12.24
C THR A 202 -11.87 -11.59 11.28
N ALA A 203 -11.89 -10.25 11.22
CA ALA A 203 -10.99 -9.48 10.39
C ALA A 203 -9.52 -9.61 10.84
N LEU A 204 -9.23 -9.57 12.15
CA LEU A 204 -7.88 -9.79 12.68
C LEU A 204 -7.36 -11.20 12.39
N ARG A 205 -8.17 -12.24 12.59
CA ARG A 205 -7.79 -13.63 12.27
C ARG A 205 -7.37 -13.79 10.82
N ARG A 206 -8.14 -13.18 9.89
CA ARG A 206 -7.75 -13.11 8.47
C ARG A 206 -6.46 -12.34 8.27
N GLY A 207 -6.23 -11.26 9.02
CA GLY A 207 -4.95 -10.53 9.03
C GLY A 207 -3.77 -11.40 9.47
N PHE A 208 -3.91 -12.11 10.60
CA PHE A 208 -2.89 -13.00 11.14
C PHE A 208 -2.49 -14.08 10.14
N SER A 209 -3.45 -14.64 9.42
CA SER A 209 -3.23 -15.68 8.39
C SER A 209 -2.44 -15.24 7.15
N LYS A 210 -2.27 -13.93 6.95
CA LYS A 210 -1.67 -13.34 5.75
C LYS A 210 -0.38 -12.56 6.03
N ASN A 211 -0.34 -11.83 7.13
CA ASN A 211 0.87 -11.17 7.61
C ASN A 211 0.77 -11.07 9.15
N SER A 212 1.34 -12.04 9.85
CA SER A 212 1.35 -12.05 11.33
C SER A 212 2.27 -10.98 11.93
N TYR A 213 3.24 -10.47 11.16
CA TYR A 213 4.20 -9.47 11.64
C TYR A 213 3.54 -8.13 12.00
N ILE A 214 2.45 -7.75 11.32
CA ILE A 214 1.66 -6.57 11.72
C ILE A 214 1.11 -6.76 13.14
N ALA A 215 0.58 -7.95 13.44
CA ALA A 215 0.10 -8.26 14.78
C ALA A 215 1.23 -8.28 15.81
N GLU A 216 2.40 -8.82 15.47
CA GLU A 216 3.58 -8.80 16.34
C GLU A 216 3.99 -7.37 16.73
N ILE A 217 4.07 -6.47 15.75
CA ILE A 217 4.38 -5.05 15.99
C ILE A 217 3.32 -4.41 16.89
N LEU A 218 2.04 -4.63 16.60
CA LEU A 218 0.93 -4.12 17.43
C LEU A 218 0.94 -4.72 18.86
N CYS A 219 1.49 -5.92 19.03
CA CYS A 219 1.62 -6.60 20.33
C CYS A 219 2.90 -6.24 21.10
N GLY A 220 3.79 -5.43 20.51
CA GLY A 220 5.00 -4.90 21.15
C GLY A 220 6.32 -5.50 20.68
N ASN A 221 6.32 -6.41 19.69
CA ASN A 221 7.54 -6.82 18.99
C ASN A 221 7.77 -5.87 17.81
N TYR A 222 8.39 -4.70 18.07
CA TYR A 222 8.47 -3.60 17.11
C TYR A 222 9.37 -3.84 15.89
N ARG A 223 10.19 -4.90 15.90
CA ARG A 223 11.10 -5.26 14.80
C ARG A 223 11.11 -6.77 14.65
N PRO A 224 10.03 -7.37 14.13
CA PRO A 224 10.00 -8.80 13.92
C PRO A 224 10.96 -9.17 12.79
N GLU A 225 11.81 -10.16 13.05
CA GLU A 225 12.68 -10.75 12.03
C GLU A 225 11.88 -11.73 11.15
N PRO A 226 12.27 -11.91 9.88
CA PRO A 226 11.61 -12.87 9.01
C PRO A 226 11.78 -14.30 9.53
N LEU A 227 10.67 -15.01 9.66
CA LEU A 227 10.63 -16.44 9.97
C LEU A 227 11.14 -17.27 8.79
N ALA A 228 11.72 -18.44 9.07
CA ALA A 228 12.15 -19.42 8.06
C ALA A 228 10.93 -20.18 7.47
N ILE A 229 10.07 -19.46 6.76
CA ILE A 229 8.83 -19.95 6.16
C ILE A 229 8.65 -19.39 4.75
N CYS A 230 7.80 -20.00 3.94
CA CYS A 230 7.40 -19.42 2.66
C CYS A 230 6.32 -18.34 2.87
N HIS A 231 6.68 -17.07 2.62
CA HIS A 231 5.76 -15.92 2.68
C HIS A 231 4.86 -15.81 1.44
N GLY A 232 5.28 -16.40 0.32
CA GLY A 232 4.53 -16.42 -0.95
C GLY A 232 4.55 -15.10 -1.73
N ASN A 233 4.54 -13.95 -1.07
CA ASN A 233 4.78 -12.63 -1.68
C ASN A 233 5.26 -11.60 -0.65
N ASN A 234 5.75 -10.46 -1.15
CA ASN A 234 6.28 -9.35 -0.35
C ASN A 234 5.26 -8.74 0.63
N PHE A 235 3.95 -8.86 0.40
CA PHE A 235 2.94 -8.33 1.34
C PHE A 235 2.81 -9.17 2.62
N ALA A 236 3.32 -10.39 2.63
CA ALA A 236 3.33 -11.27 3.80
C ALA A 236 4.62 -11.12 4.65
N GLU A 237 5.58 -10.32 4.19
CA GLU A 237 6.89 -10.15 4.83
C GLU A 237 6.89 -9.04 5.90
N PRO A 238 7.93 -8.99 6.77
CA PRO A 238 8.05 -7.96 7.80
C PRO A 238 8.14 -6.53 7.25
N ASP A 239 8.73 -6.33 6.07
CA ASP A 239 8.87 -5.00 5.47
C ASP A 239 7.51 -4.35 5.20
N MET A 240 6.54 -5.10 4.67
CA MET A 240 5.16 -4.64 4.53
C MET A 240 4.54 -4.25 5.88
N ALA A 241 4.85 -4.99 6.94
CA ALA A 241 4.34 -4.68 8.27
C ALA A 241 4.94 -3.38 8.82
N ASN A 242 6.25 -3.17 8.62
CA ASN A 242 6.95 -1.96 9.01
C ASN A 242 6.40 -0.73 8.25
N ASP A 243 6.30 -0.81 6.91
CA ASP A 243 5.77 0.26 6.05
C ASP A 243 4.34 0.65 6.46
N TYR A 244 3.50 -0.35 6.71
CA TYR A 244 2.13 -0.13 7.18
C TYR A 244 2.11 0.57 8.54
N ILE A 245 2.91 0.12 9.51
CA ILE A 245 2.90 0.71 10.86
C ILE A 245 3.47 2.12 10.86
N GLU A 246 4.53 2.38 10.09
CA GLU A 246 5.11 3.73 9.93
C GLU A 246 4.06 4.71 9.37
N THR A 247 3.35 4.29 8.33
CA THR A 247 2.41 5.15 7.61
C THR A 247 1.06 5.26 8.33
N TYR A 248 0.53 4.14 8.81
CA TYR A 248 -0.85 4.00 9.26
C TYR A 248 -1.01 3.62 10.75
N GLY A 249 0.02 3.08 11.38
CA GLY A 249 0.01 2.60 12.77
C GLY A 249 -0.38 3.64 13.83
N LYS A 250 -0.20 4.95 13.57
CA LYS A 250 -0.64 6.02 14.49
C LYS A 250 -2.11 5.90 14.93
N LEU A 251 -2.98 5.38 14.06
CA LEU A 251 -4.38 5.18 14.40
C LEU A 251 -4.57 4.07 15.44
N TRP A 252 -3.80 2.98 15.35
CA TRP A 252 -3.76 1.92 16.35
C TRP A 252 -3.22 2.42 17.69
N PHE A 253 -2.08 3.11 17.69
CA PHE A 253 -1.43 3.56 18.93
C PHE A 253 -2.22 4.61 19.72
N ARG A 254 -3.15 5.32 19.05
CA ARG A 254 -4.10 6.23 19.70
C ARG A 254 -5.29 5.50 20.34
N ASN A 255 -5.45 4.20 20.10
CA ASN A 255 -6.54 3.38 20.61
C ASN A 255 -5.98 2.19 21.42
N PRO A 256 -5.57 2.41 22.69
CA PRO A 256 -4.98 1.35 23.52
C PRO A 256 -5.85 0.10 23.65
N GLU A 257 -7.18 0.27 23.64
CA GLU A 257 -8.13 -0.83 23.68
C GLU A 257 -8.01 -1.77 22.47
N ALA A 258 -7.73 -1.21 21.30
CA ALA A 258 -7.49 -1.99 20.09
C ALA A 258 -6.21 -2.83 20.22
N LEU A 259 -5.15 -2.29 20.83
CA LEU A 259 -3.90 -3.01 21.07
C LEU A 259 -4.08 -4.17 22.06
N VAL A 260 -4.76 -3.94 23.19
CA VAL A 260 -4.98 -5.00 24.18
C VAL A 260 -5.93 -6.09 23.64
N PHE A 261 -6.94 -5.71 22.84
CA PHE A 261 -7.81 -6.65 22.17
C PHE A 261 -7.03 -7.51 21.16
N THR A 262 -6.26 -6.88 20.27
CA THR A 262 -5.42 -7.59 19.30
C THR A 262 -4.45 -8.53 20.00
N ARG A 263 -3.79 -8.08 21.07
CA ARG A 263 -2.86 -8.91 21.85
C ARG A 263 -3.54 -10.09 22.52
N TRP A 264 -4.71 -9.89 23.12
CA TRP A 264 -5.49 -10.98 23.70
C TRP A 264 -5.86 -12.01 22.62
N LEU A 265 -6.40 -11.54 21.48
CA LEU A 265 -6.85 -12.41 20.41
C LEU A 265 -5.68 -13.19 19.78
N PHE A 266 -4.54 -12.54 19.54
CA PHE A 266 -3.34 -13.14 18.98
C PHE A 266 -2.76 -14.26 19.85
N ASN A 267 -3.02 -14.22 21.16
CA ASN A 267 -2.57 -15.21 22.16
C ASN A 267 -3.69 -16.14 22.65
N HIS A 268 -4.91 -16.03 22.11
CA HIS A 268 -6.01 -16.93 22.48
C HIS A 268 -5.73 -18.35 21.96
N SER A 269 -5.97 -19.38 22.79
CA SER A 269 -5.59 -20.77 22.47
C SER A 269 -6.13 -21.26 21.12
N SER A 270 -7.42 -21.03 20.84
CA SER A 270 -8.02 -21.40 19.55
C SER A 270 -7.38 -20.68 18.36
N ILE A 271 -6.92 -19.44 18.54
CA ILE A 271 -6.29 -18.65 17.49
C ILE A 271 -4.82 -19.04 17.31
N LEU A 272 -4.14 -19.42 18.39
CA LEU A 272 -2.81 -20.04 18.31
C LEU A 272 -2.85 -21.35 17.54
N ALA A 273 -3.87 -22.19 17.77
CA ALA A 273 -4.07 -23.42 17.00
C ALA A 273 -4.33 -23.15 15.50
N GLU A 274 -5.23 -22.21 15.19
CA GLU A 274 -5.49 -21.77 13.81
C GLU A 274 -4.21 -21.27 13.11
N ARG A 275 -3.43 -20.42 13.79
CA ARG A 275 -2.16 -19.89 13.27
C ARG A 275 -1.10 -20.97 13.12
N ALA A 276 -1.01 -21.91 14.05
CA ALA A 276 -0.05 -23.02 13.99
C ALA A 276 -0.30 -23.91 12.76
N ALA A 277 -1.57 -24.21 12.45
CA ALA A 277 -1.92 -24.99 11.26
C ALA A 277 -1.50 -24.28 9.96
N LEU A 278 -1.71 -22.97 9.87
CA LEU A 278 -1.28 -22.17 8.72
C LEU A 278 0.25 -22.03 8.65
N MET A 279 0.91 -21.87 9.79
CA MET A 279 2.37 -21.79 9.89
C MET A 279 3.02 -23.07 9.37
N LYS A 280 2.49 -24.23 9.77
CA LYS A 280 2.96 -25.53 9.29
C LYS A 280 2.94 -25.63 7.76
N CYS A 281 1.87 -25.15 7.12
CA CYS A 281 1.81 -25.11 5.65
C CYS A 281 2.90 -24.22 5.06
N SER A 282 3.18 -23.06 5.66
CA SER A 282 4.23 -22.15 5.20
C SER A 282 5.65 -22.71 5.44
N GLU A 283 5.87 -23.46 6.53
CA GLU A 283 7.12 -24.19 6.80
C GLU A 283 7.33 -25.34 5.79
N ASP A 284 6.28 -26.07 5.45
CA ASP A 284 6.34 -27.14 4.45
C ASP A 284 6.69 -26.58 3.07
N LEU A 285 6.06 -25.48 2.68
CA LEU A 285 6.38 -24.76 1.43
C LEU A 285 7.77 -24.13 1.42
N PHE A 286 8.42 -23.95 2.57
CA PHE A 286 9.77 -23.38 2.62
C PHE A 286 10.83 -24.41 2.22
N ASN A 287 10.58 -25.69 2.51
CA ASN A 287 11.55 -26.76 2.31
C ASN A 287 11.22 -27.68 1.12
N GLU A 288 10.09 -27.44 0.45
CA GLU A 288 9.61 -28.28 -0.65
C GLU A 288 9.76 -27.58 -2.00
N ASP A 289 10.38 -28.26 -2.96
CA ASP A 289 10.58 -27.76 -4.32
C ASP A 289 9.67 -28.46 -5.34
N ASP A 290 9.12 -29.63 -5.00
CA ASP A 290 8.22 -30.39 -5.88
C ASP A 290 6.92 -29.62 -6.14
N TYR A 291 6.60 -29.42 -7.40
CA TYR A 291 5.46 -28.61 -7.82
C TYR A 291 4.12 -29.17 -7.35
N ASP A 292 3.92 -30.49 -7.45
CA ASP A 292 2.65 -31.13 -7.13
C ASP A 292 2.42 -31.15 -5.61
N ILE A 293 3.47 -31.45 -4.82
CA ILE A 293 3.41 -31.37 -3.36
C ILE A 293 3.11 -29.94 -2.91
N ARG A 294 3.83 -28.95 -3.45
CA ARG A 294 3.58 -27.53 -3.15
C ARG A 294 2.15 -27.14 -3.49
N HIS A 295 1.63 -27.59 -4.63
CA HIS A 295 0.25 -27.31 -5.04
C HIS A 295 -0.74 -27.82 -3.99
N HIS A 296 -0.62 -29.06 -3.55
CA HIS A 296 -1.48 -29.63 -2.52
C HIS A 296 -1.38 -28.90 -1.16
N VAL A 297 -0.18 -28.48 -0.76
CA VAL A 297 0.00 -27.69 0.47
C VAL A 297 -0.66 -26.32 0.34
N ILE A 298 -0.54 -25.65 -0.82
CA ILE A 298 -1.20 -24.37 -1.10
C ILE A 298 -2.73 -24.53 -1.08
N GLU A 299 -3.27 -25.59 -1.69
CA GLU A 299 -4.71 -25.88 -1.64
C GLU A 299 -5.19 -26.11 -0.21
N HIS A 300 -4.43 -26.85 0.60
CA HIS A 300 -4.74 -27.04 2.02
C HIS A 300 -4.70 -25.73 2.80
N GLN A 301 -3.65 -24.92 2.62
CA GLN A 301 -3.53 -23.60 3.26
C GLN A 301 -4.71 -22.68 2.88
N ASN A 302 -5.13 -22.70 1.62
CA ASN A 302 -6.28 -21.92 1.15
C ASN A 302 -7.60 -22.40 1.76
N ARG A 303 -7.80 -23.71 1.94
CA ARG A 303 -8.97 -24.24 2.67
C ARG A 303 -9.00 -23.75 4.12
N LEU A 304 -7.88 -23.84 4.85
CA LEU A 304 -7.76 -23.32 6.21
C LEU A 304 -8.07 -21.82 6.30
N ARG A 305 -7.57 -21.01 5.33
CA ARG A 305 -7.89 -19.58 5.27
C ARG A 305 -9.38 -19.30 5.01
N ASN A 306 -10.01 -20.11 4.15
CA ASN A 306 -11.43 -19.97 3.83
C ASN A 306 -12.35 -20.38 4.99
N GLU A 307 -11.89 -21.23 5.90
CA GLU A 307 -12.59 -21.60 7.12
C GLU A 307 -12.60 -20.49 8.18
N ILE A 308 -11.80 -19.41 8.01
CA ILE A 308 -11.82 -18.25 8.91
C ILE A 308 -13.11 -17.44 8.70
N ASP A 309 -14.12 -17.80 9.49
CA ASP A 309 -15.45 -17.22 9.53
C ASP A 309 -15.79 -16.56 10.89
N HIS A 310 -17.04 -16.14 11.04
CA HIS A 310 -17.53 -15.49 12.26
C HIS A 310 -17.85 -16.46 13.40
N ARG A 311 -17.97 -17.77 13.16
CA ARG A 311 -18.49 -18.74 14.14
C ARG A 311 -17.54 -18.87 15.33
N LEU A 312 -16.26 -19.14 15.07
CA LEU A 312 -15.25 -19.19 16.13
C LEU A 312 -15.12 -17.84 16.83
N SER A 313 -15.22 -16.73 16.10
CA SER A 313 -15.22 -15.38 16.70
C SER A 313 -16.42 -15.17 17.63
N MET A 314 -17.63 -15.60 17.28
CA MET A 314 -18.80 -15.55 18.17
C MET A 314 -18.63 -16.45 19.40
N GLU A 315 -17.93 -17.57 19.25
CA GLU A 315 -17.71 -18.51 20.34
C GLU A 315 -16.76 -17.95 21.41
N ILE A 316 -15.65 -17.34 21.00
CA ILE A 316 -14.58 -16.87 21.90
C ILE A 316 -14.81 -15.45 22.43
N ILE A 317 -15.59 -14.63 21.73
CA ILE A 317 -15.88 -13.24 22.13
C ILE A 317 -17.01 -13.25 23.15
N LYS A 318 -16.64 -13.44 24.42
CA LYS A 318 -17.56 -13.44 25.56
C LYS A 318 -16.93 -12.75 26.74
N LYS A 319 -17.78 -12.16 27.59
CA LYS A 319 -17.34 -11.67 28.90
C LYS A 319 -17.01 -12.85 29.79
N VAL A 320 -16.08 -12.63 30.71
CA VAL A 320 -15.72 -13.55 31.77
C VAL A 320 -16.11 -12.97 33.12
N THR A 321 -16.52 -13.82 34.04
CA THR A 321 -16.82 -13.44 35.42
C THR A 321 -15.53 -13.41 36.22
N THR A 322 -15.20 -12.25 36.80
CA THR A 322 -14.04 -12.12 37.68
C THR A 322 -14.28 -12.84 39.01
N ARG A 323 -13.23 -13.00 39.83
CA ARG A 323 -13.36 -13.50 41.21
C ARG A 323 -14.31 -12.66 42.08
N ARG A 324 -14.57 -11.40 41.70
CA ARG A 324 -15.48 -10.48 42.39
C ARG A 324 -16.93 -10.57 41.88
N GLY A 325 -17.22 -11.46 40.93
CA GLY A 325 -18.54 -11.60 40.32
C GLY A 325 -18.85 -10.58 39.21
N GLU A 326 -17.90 -9.71 38.86
CA GLU A 326 -18.08 -8.72 37.80
C GLU A 326 -17.90 -9.34 36.41
N GLU A 327 -18.78 -9.02 35.47
CA GLU A 327 -18.61 -9.42 34.07
C GLU A 327 -17.74 -8.43 33.29
N VAL A 328 -16.58 -8.89 32.84
CA VAL A 328 -15.61 -8.04 32.12
C VAL A 328 -15.17 -8.69 30.82
N TRP A 329 -14.71 -7.87 29.88
CA TRP A 329 -14.03 -8.39 28.70
C TRP A 329 -12.66 -8.95 29.09
N PRO A 330 -12.25 -10.13 28.58
CA PRO A 330 -10.97 -10.76 28.92
C PRO A 330 -9.72 -9.89 28.66
N TRP A 331 -9.80 -8.96 27.71
CA TRP A 331 -8.72 -8.04 27.35
C TRP A 331 -8.73 -6.73 28.14
N VAL A 332 -9.78 -6.46 28.93
CA VAL A 332 -9.84 -5.32 29.83
C VAL A 332 -9.14 -5.71 31.13
N ARG A 333 -7.99 -5.09 31.41
CA ARG A 333 -7.32 -5.25 32.71
C ARG A 333 -8.17 -4.57 33.78
N THR A 334 -8.93 -5.34 34.56
CA THR A 334 -9.35 -4.91 35.89
C THR A 334 -8.10 -4.84 36.76
N ARG A 335 -7.76 -3.64 37.24
CA ARG A 335 -6.75 -3.49 38.30
C ARG A 335 -7.24 -4.06 39.62
#